data_AF-A0A354X0T9-F1
#
_entry.id   AF-A0A354X0T9-F1
#
_cell.length_a   1.000
_cell.length_b   1.000
_cell.length_c   1.000
_cell.angle_alpha   90.00
_cell.angle_beta   90.00
_cell.angle_gamma   90.00
#
_symmetry.space_group_name_H-M   'P 1'
#
loop_
_entity.id
_entity.type
_entity.pdbx_description
1 polymer ?
#
loop_
_entity_poly.entity_id
_entity_poly.type
_entity_poly.pdbx_seq_one_letter_code
_entity_poly.pdbx_strand_id
1 'polypeptide(L)' 'IQTIKPDEIYNLAAQSHVKVSFDVPEYTAEADAVGTLRLLEAVRILGLEKKTRIYQASTSELFGLVQEVP' A
#
# COMPACT_ATOMS: atom_id res chain seq x y z
N ILE A 1 1.50 14.21 -6.18
CA ILE A 1 2.89 14.21 -5.63
C ILE A 1 3.73 15.34 -6.23
N GLN A 2 3.85 15.47 -7.56
CA GLN A 2 4.69 16.48 -8.23
C GLN A 2 4.45 17.93 -7.77
N THR A 3 3.19 18.38 -7.67
CA THR A 3 2.86 19.75 -7.24
C THR A 3 3.10 19.96 -5.74
N ILE A 4 2.71 18.98 -4.92
CA ILE A 4 2.72 19.09 -3.45
C ILE A 4 4.13 18.88 -2.88
N LYS A 5 4.99 18.07 -3.52
CA LYS A 5 6.34 17.68 -3.05
C LYS A 5 6.37 17.32 -1.54
N PRO A 6 5.53 16.38 -1.11
CA PRO A 6 5.29 16.13 0.31
C PRO A 6 6.54 15.63 1.03
N ASP A 7 6.68 16.01 2.30
CA ASP A 7 7.69 15.46 3.20
C ASP A 7 7.28 14.08 3.72
N GLU A 8 5.97 13.83 3.85
CA GLU A 8 5.41 12.57 4.35
C GLU A 8 4.18 12.15 3.55
N ILE A 9 4.07 10.85 3.28
CA ILE A 9 2.91 10.23 2.64
C ILE A 9 2.44 9.06 3.50
N TYR A 10 1.17 9.07 3.89
CA TYR A 10 0.52 7.97 4.59
C TYR A 10 -0.41 7.25 3.62
N ASN A 11 0.03 6.12 3.07
CA ASN A 11 -0.78 5.31 2.18
C ASN A 11 -1.72 4.42 3.00
N LEU A 12 -2.91 4.98 3.28
CA LEU A 12 -4.00 4.30 3.99
C LEU A 12 -5.10 3.80 3.04
N ALA A 13 -4.97 4.09 1.74
CA ALA A 13 -5.93 3.68 0.73
C ALA A 13 -5.77 2.19 0.43
N ALA A 14 -6.86 1.45 0.57
CA ALA A 14 -6.95 0.04 0.22
C ALA A 14 -8.41 -0.36 -0.01
N GLN A 15 -8.62 -1.44 -0.77
CA GLN A 15 -9.77 -2.31 -0.56
C GLN A 15 -9.49 -3.09 0.74
N SER A 16 -10.19 -2.75 1.82
CA SER A 16 -9.91 -3.32 3.15
C SER A 16 -10.88 -4.42 3.60
N HIS A 17 -11.84 -4.81 2.77
CA HIS A 17 -12.85 -5.81 3.12
C HIS A 17 -12.47 -7.18 2.57
N VAL A 18 -11.93 -8.04 3.45
CA VAL A 18 -11.46 -9.40 3.13
C VAL A 18 -12.50 -10.21 2.37
N LYS A 19 -13.77 -10.21 2.79
CA LYS A 19 -14.78 -11.03 2.09
C LYS A 19 -14.98 -10.56 0.64
N VAL A 20 -15.03 -9.24 0.45
CA VAL A 20 -15.28 -8.62 -0.86
C VAL A 20 -14.06 -8.77 -1.78
N SER A 21 -12.84 -8.96 -1.24
CA SER A 21 -11.66 -9.17 -2.08
C SER A 21 -11.72 -10.49 -2.88
N PHE A 22 -12.48 -11.49 -2.41
CA PHE A 22 -12.76 -12.70 -3.19
C PHE A 22 -13.75 -12.46 -4.33
N ASP A 23 -14.65 -11.49 -4.19
CA ASP A 23 -15.63 -11.14 -5.22
C ASP A 23 -15.05 -10.21 -6.29
N VAL A 24 -14.09 -9.34 -5.92
CA VAL A 24 -13.44 -8.38 -6.83
C VAL A 24 -11.90 -8.41 -6.73
N PRO A 25 -11.25 -9.56 -6.96
CA PRO A 25 -9.82 -9.74 -6.72
C PRO A 25 -8.93 -8.85 -7.59
N GLU A 26 -9.33 -8.59 -8.83
CA GLU A 26 -8.59 -7.71 -9.74
C GLU A 26 -8.54 -6.27 -9.22
N TYR A 27 -9.68 -5.75 -8.75
CA TYR A 27 -9.75 -4.41 -8.17
C TYR A 27 -8.95 -4.32 -6.87
N THR A 28 -9.04 -5.32 -5.99
CA THR A 28 -8.23 -5.38 -4.78
C THR A 28 -6.73 -5.35 -5.10
N ALA A 29 -6.28 -6.16 -6.06
CA ALA A 29 -4.87 -6.16 -6.48
C ALA A 29 -4.44 -4.83 -7.11
N GLU A 30 -5.30 -4.22 -7.93
CA GLU A 30 -5.00 -2.92 -8.54
C GLU A 30 -4.84 -1.82 -7.49
N ALA A 31 -5.76 -1.74 -6.52
CA ALA A 31 -5.74 -0.71 -5.49
C ALA A 31 -4.57 -0.92 -4.51
N ASP A 32 -4.44 -2.13 -3.95
CA ASP A 32 -3.61 -2.36 -2.76
C ASP A 32 -2.15 -2.63 -3.12
N ALA A 33 -1.92 -3.35 -4.22
CA ALA A 33 -0.58 -3.70 -4.67
C ALA A 33 -0.08 -2.73 -5.73
N VAL A 34 -0.78 -2.62 -6.87
CA VAL A 34 -0.33 -1.79 -8.00
C VAL A 34 -0.39 -0.30 -7.64
N GLY A 35 -1.42 0.14 -6.89
CA GLY A 35 -1.53 1.50 -6.39
C GLY A 35 -0.35 1.90 -5.51
N THR A 36 0.06 1.02 -4.59
CA THR A 36 1.25 1.20 -3.75
C THR A 36 2.52 1.31 -4.60
N LEU A 37 2.72 0.44 -5.59
CA LEU A 37 3.86 0.52 -6.51
C LEU A 37 3.88 1.84 -7.28
N ARG A 38 2.74 2.27 -7.83
CA ARG A 38 2.61 3.55 -8.54
C ARG A 38 3.00 4.74 -7.65
N LEU A 39 2.62 4.71 -6.37
CA LEU A 39 2.97 5.74 -5.39
C LEU A 39 4.48 5.78 -5.13
N LEU A 40 5.11 4.62 -4.91
CA LEU A 40 6.56 4.50 -4.72
C LEU A 40 7.33 4.98 -5.96
N GLU A 41 6.92 4.54 -7.16
CA GLU A 41 7.54 4.96 -8.41
C GLU A 41 7.38 6.45 -8.68
N ALA A 42 6.24 7.04 -8.32
CA ALA A 42 6.06 8.49 -8.46
C ALA A 42 7.05 9.28 -7.58
N VAL A 43 7.32 8.82 -6.36
CA VAL A 43 8.35 9.43 -5.48
C VAL A 43 9.75 9.27 -6.09
N ARG A 44 10.08 8.08 -6.60
CA ARG A 44 11.37 7.78 -7.25
C ARG A 44 11.60 8.61 -8.52
N ILE A 45 10.62 8.67 -9.41
CA ILE A 45 10.71 9.40 -10.70
C ILE A 45 10.90 10.90 -10.47
N LEU A 46 10.32 11.44 -9.39
CA LEU A 46 10.43 12.86 -9.04
C LEU A 46 11.71 13.20 -8.27
N GLY A 47 12.58 12.23 -7.98
CA GLY A 47 13.83 12.44 -7.24
C GLY A 47 13.61 12.81 -5.77
N LEU A 48 12.50 12.37 -5.19
CA LEU A 48 12.10 12.72 -3.83
C LEU A 48 12.48 11.67 -2.78
N GLU A 49 13.17 10.60 -3.15
CA GLU A 49 13.48 9.45 -2.29
C GLU A 49 14.30 9.78 -1.03
N LYS A 50 15.07 10.87 -1.03
CA LYS A 50 15.83 11.32 0.14
C LYS A 50 15.03 12.26 1.07
N LYS A 51 13.91 12.78 0.59
CA LYS A 51 13.08 13.76 1.29
C LYS A 51 11.80 13.10 1.83
N THR A 52 11.05 12.47 0.94
CA THR A 52 9.71 11.98 1.23
C THR A 52 9.77 10.67 2.01
N ARG A 53 9.17 10.66 3.20
CA ARG A 53 8.95 9.45 4.00
C ARG A 53 7.59 8.86 3.66
N ILE A 54 7.50 7.54 3.64
CA ILE A 54 6.27 6.83 3.27
C ILE A 54 5.91 5.85 4.37
N TYR A 55 4.68 5.95 4.84
CA TYR A 55 4.05 4.96 5.71
C TYR A 55 3.04 4.16 4.90
N GLN A 56 3.12 2.84 4.96
CA GLN A 56 2.16 1.92 4.34
C GLN A 56 1.32 1.27 5.44
N ALA A 57 0.00 1.37 5.34
CA ALA A 57 -0.90 0.60 6.18
C ALA A 57 -0.92 -0.88 5.73
N SER A 58 0.01 -1.67 6.26
CA SER A 58 -0.02 -3.13 6.15
C SER A 58 -0.98 -3.74 7.18
N THR A 59 -1.19 -5.06 7.13
CA THR A 59 -2.18 -5.77 7.94
C THR A 59 -1.61 -7.05 8.56
N SER A 60 -2.11 -7.46 9.72
CA SER A 60 -1.81 -8.76 10.32
C SER A 60 -2.38 -9.93 9.52
N GLU A 61 -3.27 -9.69 8.56
CA GLU A 61 -3.81 -10.72 7.65
C GLU A 61 -2.73 -11.39 6.80
N LEU A 62 -1.56 -10.76 6.67
CA LEU A 62 -0.36 -11.38 6.08
C LEU A 62 0.03 -12.69 6.78
N PHE A 63 -0.34 -12.87 8.04
CA PHE A 63 0.01 -14.03 8.84
C PHE A 63 -0.98 -15.20 8.72
N GLY A 64 -2.13 -15.01 8.07
CA GLY A 64 -3.08 -16.08 7.72
C GLY A 64 -3.30 -17.11 8.83
N LEU A 65 -3.03 -18.38 8.52
CA LEU A 65 -3.08 -19.50 9.45
C LEU A 65 -1.78 -19.59 10.26
N VAL A 66 -1.73 -18.93 11.42
CA VAL A 66 -0.69 -19.18 12.42
C VAL A 66 -1.13 -20.37 13.28
N GLN A 67 -0.36 -21.47 13.26
CA GLN A 67 -0.47 -22.50 14.30
C GLN A 67 0.30 -22.01 15.54
N GLU A 68 -0.39 -21.88 16.67
CA GLU A 68 0.25 -21.74 17.98
C GLU A 68 1.00 -23.06 18.27
N VAL A 69 2.33 -23.04 18.12
CA VAL A 69 3.20 -24.13 18.57
C VAL A 69 3.53 -23.83 20.04
N PRO A 70 3.34 -24.79 20.98
CA PRO A 70 3.73 -24.58 22.37
C PRO A 70 5.25 -24.35 22.52
#